data_AF-A0A925QBU0-F1
#
_entry.id   AF-A0A925QBU0-F1
#
_cell.length_a   1.000
_cell.length_b   1.000
_cell.length_c   1.000
_cell.angle_alpha   90.00
_cell.angle_beta   90.00
_cell.angle_gamma   90.00
#
_symmetry.space_group_name_H-M   'P 1'
#
loop_
_entity.id
_entity.type
_entity.pdbx_description
1 polymer ?
#
loop_
_entity_poly.entity_id
_entity_poly.type
_entity_poly.pdbx_seq_one_letter_code
_entity_poly.pdbx_strand_id
1 'polypeptide(L)'
;MDACVPDYALLFFDHLHSEYLALENTPAKQLVEPLAQSITDKRLNCTLTWSDIYTFDLALVDIRPPESLIRKAYDARARYRNIAGQKEYDEYVASKPPDLSQVPFNAQKELSADIKYLLSKFYLYYSILPIREGLRDDMTGKAVMLTAGVVGIIGFAIVVNVAGTFDLPADGGIVAQFFGGLKKFNAYSVVLVTVLTVTLAGIVGGCVSMLQRIQSAPSEGDALFNMASLQSGSWGIILSPLYGGIFASLLFVLFAAGVLKGSIFPQISTPLQPSVAQPAASPSPTPEPTPSPSPPTNAPEQVQNQGSNPPPTGAPAGSVVNTGQPSPPSPSPAPSPRPPVSDETGILQIKDFLKKTGPADGLSYALLIIWSFIAGFAERLVPDTLNRLVAKNEAIQGTNS
;
A
#
# COMPACT_ATOMS: atom_id res chain seq x y z
N MET A 1 26.48 -13.33 27.56
CA MET A 1 25.02 -13.10 27.37
C MET A 1 24.58 -12.18 28.52
N ASP A 2 25.22 -11.02 28.65
CA ASP A 2 25.37 -10.38 29.98
C ASP A 2 24.63 -9.05 30.09
N ALA A 3 23.61 -8.87 29.24
CA ALA A 3 22.67 -7.76 29.39
C ALA A 3 21.62 -8.12 30.44
N CYS A 4 21.23 -7.12 31.24
CA CYS A 4 20.10 -7.24 32.16
C CYS A 4 18.86 -7.69 31.40
N VAL A 5 18.08 -8.59 32.00
CA VAL A 5 16.86 -9.09 31.39
C VAL A 5 15.76 -8.03 31.33
N PRO A 6 14.89 -8.06 30.32
CA PRO A 6 13.75 -7.13 30.24
C PRO A 6 12.67 -7.43 31.29
N ASP A 7 11.78 -6.48 31.56
CA ASP A 7 10.76 -6.56 32.63
C ASP A 7 9.88 -7.82 32.55
N TYR A 8 9.51 -8.26 31.34
CA TYR A 8 8.71 -9.46 31.16
C TYR A 8 9.44 -10.74 31.59
N ALA A 9 10.77 -10.75 31.54
CA ALA A 9 11.58 -11.86 32.01
C ALA A 9 11.68 -11.89 33.54
N LEU A 10 11.58 -10.73 34.21
CA LEU A 10 11.46 -10.67 35.67
C LEU A 10 10.16 -11.32 36.15
N LEU A 11 9.04 -11.05 35.47
CA LEU A 11 7.76 -11.72 35.75
C LEU A 11 7.85 -13.25 35.58
N PHE A 12 8.55 -13.68 34.54
CA PHE A 12 8.79 -15.11 34.31
C PHE A 12 9.68 -15.72 35.41
N PHE A 13 10.73 -15.02 35.84
CA PHE A 13 11.53 -15.44 36.99
C PHE A 13 10.68 -15.54 38.27
N ASP A 14 9.82 -14.57 38.54
CA ASP A 14 8.94 -14.57 39.73
C ASP A 14 8.01 -15.78 39.75
N HIS A 15 7.53 -16.19 38.58
CA HIS A 15 6.76 -17.42 38.43
C HIS A 15 7.61 -18.66 38.76
N LEU A 16 8.82 -18.78 38.20
CA LEU A 16 9.73 -19.90 38.51
C LEU A 16 10.11 -19.95 39.98
N HIS A 17 10.37 -18.78 40.59
CA HIS A 17 10.67 -18.68 42.00
C HIS A 17 9.46 -19.08 42.87
N SER A 18 8.25 -18.76 42.44
CA SER A 18 7.04 -19.25 43.11
C SER A 18 6.87 -20.77 42.99
N GLU A 19 7.21 -21.37 41.84
CA GLU A 19 7.27 -22.83 41.68
C GLU A 19 8.30 -23.44 42.65
N TYR A 20 9.48 -22.85 42.77
CA TYR A 20 10.52 -23.28 43.71
C TYR A 20 10.02 -23.29 45.16
N LEU A 21 9.36 -22.21 45.59
CA LEU A 21 8.82 -22.08 46.94
C LEU A 21 7.75 -23.14 47.22
N ALA A 22 6.91 -23.46 46.23
CA ALA A 22 5.84 -24.45 46.35
C ALA A 22 6.33 -25.91 46.42
N LEU A 23 7.58 -26.20 46.04
CA LEU A 23 8.15 -27.55 46.16
C LEU A 23 8.33 -27.96 47.62
N GLU A 24 8.07 -29.24 47.92
CA GLU A 24 8.32 -29.84 49.22
C GLU A 24 9.80 -29.70 49.63
N ASN A 25 10.05 -29.60 50.94
CA ASN A 25 11.40 -29.46 51.48
C ASN A 25 12.15 -30.80 51.45
N THR A 26 12.68 -31.13 50.28
CA THR A 26 13.50 -32.33 50.05
C THR A 26 15.00 -32.02 50.21
N PRO A 27 15.85 -33.03 50.49
CA PRO A 27 17.31 -32.84 50.49
C PRO A 27 17.84 -32.26 49.17
N ALA A 28 17.19 -32.61 48.05
CA ALA A 28 17.52 -32.07 46.74
C ALA A 28 17.24 -30.54 46.65
N LYS A 29 16.13 -30.07 47.21
CA LYS A 29 15.80 -28.63 47.30
C LYS A 29 16.84 -27.85 48.10
N GLN A 30 17.36 -28.43 49.19
CA GLN A 30 18.40 -27.81 50.02
C GLN A 30 19.71 -27.59 49.26
N LEU A 31 20.03 -28.43 48.27
CA LEU A 31 21.21 -28.24 47.41
C LEU A 31 21.07 -27.06 46.44
N VAL A 32 19.83 -26.71 46.07
CA VAL A 32 19.52 -25.62 45.13
C VAL A 32 19.28 -24.29 45.85
N GLU A 33 18.97 -24.31 47.15
CA GLU A 33 18.80 -23.12 48.01
C GLU A 33 19.89 -22.04 47.84
N PRO A 34 21.21 -22.34 47.87
CA PRO A 34 22.23 -21.30 47.70
C PRO A 34 22.19 -20.65 46.30
N LEU A 35 21.85 -21.44 45.27
CA LEU A 35 21.67 -20.92 43.91
C LEU A 35 20.41 -20.04 43.84
N ALA A 36 19.30 -20.47 44.43
CA ALA A 36 18.05 -19.72 44.49
C ALA A 36 18.24 -18.36 45.18
N GLN A 37 18.95 -18.34 46.31
CA GLN A 37 19.28 -17.11 47.04
C GLN A 37 20.17 -16.19 46.20
N SER A 38 21.25 -16.72 45.61
CA SER A 38 22.15 -15.92 44.76
C SER A 38 21.43 -15.26 43.59
N ILE A 39 20.50 -15.97 42.94
CA ILE A 39 19.76 -15.44 41.79
C ILE A 39 18.67 -14.46 42.24
N THR A 40 18.05 -14.68 43.40
CA THR A 40 17.11 -13.74 44.01
C THR A 40 17.80 -12.42 44.37
N ASP A 41 19.03 -12.48 44.89
CA ASP A 41 19.84 -11.28 45.14
C ASP A 41 20.16 -10.53 43.85
N LYS A 42 20.49 -11.25 42.75
CA LYS A 42 20.69 -10.63 41.43
C LYS A 42 19.42 -9.95 40.91
N ARG A 43 18.25 -10.54 41.16
CA ARG A 43 16.95 -9.93 40.83
C ARG A 43 16.75 -8.63 41.61
N LEU A 44 17.01 -8.62 42.92
CA LEU A 44 16.86 -7.42 43.76
C LEU A 44 17.83 -6.30 43.37
N ASN A 45 19.02 -6.66 42.88
CA ASN A 45 20.05 -5.72 42.44
C ASN A 45 19.95 -5.35 40.95
N CYS A 46 18.91 -5.80 40.23
CA CYS A 46 18.71 -5.56 38.80
C CYS A 46 19.90 -6.03 37.91
N THR A 47 20.60 -7.09 38.31
CA THR A 47 21.72 -7.70 37.58
C THR A 47 21.40 -9.09 37.03
N LEU A 48 20.13 -9.47 37.04
CA LEU A 48 19.66 -10.77 36.57
C LEU A 48 19.85 -10.92 35.05
N THR A 49 20.42 -12.04 34.62
CA THR A 49 20.63 -12.37 33.20
C THR A 49 19.77 -13.56 32.76
N TRP A 50 19.55 -13.73 31.45
CA TRP A 50 18.88 -14.92 30.91
C TRP A 50 19.64 -16.22 31.25
N SER A 51 20.97 -16.15 31.37
CA SER A 51 21.80 -17.28 31.79
C SER A 51 21.51 -17.70 33.23
N ASP A 52 21.25 -16.73 34.12
CA ASP A 52 20.88 -17.02 35.52
C ASP A 52 19.52 -17.69 35.59
N ILE A 53 18.51 -17.14 34.92
CA ILE A 53 17.15 -17.72 34.87
C ILE A 53 17.19 -19.13 34.28
N TYR A 54 17.93 -19.33 33.19
CA TYR A 54 18.12 -20.65 32.59
C TYR A 54 18.76 -21.65 33.57
N THR A 55 19.83 -21.24 34.26
CA THR A 55 20.52 -22.09 35.24
C THR A 55 19.59 -22.47 36.40
N PHE A 56 18.76 -21.53 36.85
CA PHE A 56 17.76 -21.78 37.88
C PHE A 56 16.71 -22.80 37.43
N ASP A 57 16.16 -22.61 36.22
CA ASP A 57 15.13 -23.50 35.66
C ASP A 57 15.67 -24.93 35.42
N LEU A 58 16.93 -25.05 34.98
CA LEU A 58 17.62 -26.34 34.90
C LEU A 58 17.70 -27.04 36.27
N ALA A 59 18.05 -26.29 37.32
CA ALA A 59 18.11 -26.84 38.68
C ALA A 59 16.72 -27.24 39.19
N LEU A 60 15.67 -26.48 38.82
CA LEU A 60 14.28 -26.83 39.14
C LEU A 60 13.83 -28.15 38.51
N VAL A 61 14.30 -28.46 37.30
CA VAL A 61 14.01 -29.76 36.65
C VAL A 61 14.61 -30.92 37.45
N ASP A 62 15.79 -30.74 38.05
CA ASP A 62 16.49 -31.80 38.78
C ASP A 62 15.85 -32.12 40.13
N ILE A 63 15.23 -31.14 40.79
CA ILE A 63 14.61 -31.31 42.11
C ILE A 63 13.10 -31.62 42.05
N ARG A 64 12.52 -31.62 40.85
CA ARG A 64 11.08 -31.80 40.65
C ARG A 64 10.65 -33.26 40.86
N PRO A 65 9.50 -33.52 41.52
CA PRO A 65 9.00 -34.88 41.69
C PRO A 65 8.61 -35.52 40.35
N PRO A 66 8.79 -36.84 40.20
CA PRO A 66 8.62 -37.56 38.93
C PRO A 66 7.21 -37.41 38.34
N GLU A 67 6.19 -37.37 39.19
CA GLU A 67 4.79 -37.22 38.79
C GLU A 67 4.54 -35.91 38.02
N SER A 68 5.24 -34.84 38.40
CA SER A 68 5.08 -33.52 37.78
C SER A 68 6.01 -33.31 36.57
N LEU A 69 7.05 -34.14 36.41
CA LEU A 69 7.96 -34.05 35.26
C LEU A 69 7.23 -34.37 33.94
N ILE A 70 6.30 -35.33 33.94
CA ILE A 70 5.52 -35.67 32.73
C ILE A 70 4.72 -34.44 32.26
N ARG A 71 4.04 -33.76 33.19
CA ARG A 71 3.29 -32.53 32.87
C ARG A 71 4.21 -31.39 32.41
N LYS A 72 5.39 -31.25 33.03
CA LYS A 72 6.39 -30.26 32.59
C LYS A 72 6.91 -30.56 31.18
N ALA A 73 7.09 -31.83 30.82
CA ALA A 73 7.48 -32.22 29.46
C ALA A 73 6.40 -31.91 28.42
N TYR A 74 5.12 -32.16 28.72
CA TYR A 74 4.01 -31.72 27.85
C TYR A 74 4.02 -30.21 27.63
N ASP A 75 4.16 -29.44 28.71
CA ASP A 75 4.22 -27.99 28.66
C ASP A 75 5.44 -27.49 27.86
N ALA A 76 6.62 -28.06 28.12
CA ALA A 76 7.86 -27.78 27.40
C ALA A 76 7.72 -28.02 25.88
N ARG A 77 7.14 -29.15 25.47
CA ARG A 77 6.92 -29.47 24.05
C ARG A 77 5.90 -28.54 23.40
N ALA A 78 4.81 -28.22 24.09
CA ALA A 78 3.80 -27.30 23.59
C ALA A 78 4.37 -25.89 23.41
N ARG A 79 5.14 -25.39 24.39
CA ARG A 79 5.84 -24.10 24.28
C ARG A 79 6.89 -24.11 23.17
N TYR A 80 7.67 -25.18 23.05
CA TYR A 80 8.64 -25.31 21.97
C TYR A 80 7.99 -25.17 20.60
N ARG A 81 6.89 -25.90 20.37
CA ARG A 81 6.12 -25.81 19.12
C ARG A 81 5.66 -24.39 18.81
N ASN A 82 5.18 -23.67 19.83
CA ASN A 82 4.71 -22.30 19.67
C ASN A 82 5.84 -21.30 19.35
N ILE A 83 7.04 -21.52 19.90
CA ILE A 83 8.17 -20.60 19.76
C ILE A 83 8.99 -20.89 18.49
N ALA A 84 9.30 -22.16 18.23
CA ALA A 84 10.13 -22.61 17.11
C ALA A 84 9.36 -22.73 15.79
N GLY A 85 8.03 -22.88 15.87
CA GLY A 85 7.16 -23.12 14.72
C GLY A 85 7.04 -24.60 14.36
N GLN A 86 6.17 -24.91 13.40
CA GLN A 86 5.81 -26.29 13.08
C GLN A 86 6.99 -27.09 12.50
N LYS A 87 7.77 -26.47 11.60
CA LYS A 87 8.88 -27.15 10.92
C LYS A 87 9.94 -27.69 11.88
N GLU A 88 10.45 -26.84 12.78
CA GLU A 88 11.46 -27.28 13.77
C GLU A 88 10.87 -28.25 14.80
N TYR A 89 9.58 -28.13 15.10
CA TYR A 89 8.90 -29.08 15.95
C TYR A 89 8.81 -30.46 15.30
N ASP A 90 8.54 -30.53 13.99
CA ASP A 90 8.51 -31.78 13.25
C ASP A 90 9.90 -32.44 13.20
N GLU A 91 10.97 -31.65 13.05
CA GLU A 91 12.35 -32.11 13.16
C GLU A 91 12.67 -32.66 14.56
N TYR A 92 12.19 -31.98 15.61
CA TYR A 92 12.28 -32.49 16.98
C TYR A 92 11.52 -33.81 17.16
N VAL A 93 10.29 -33.93 16.66
CA VAL A 93 9.53 -35.20 16.71
C VAL A 93 10.25 -36.30 15.92
N ALA A 94 10.86 -35.97 14.79
CA ALA A 94 11.65 -36.90 13.99
C ALA A 94 12.90 -37.42 14.72
N SER A 95 13.42 -36.67 15.71
CA SER A 95 14.48 -37.14 16.61
C SER A 95 14.03 -38.23 17.60
N LYS A 96 12.73 -38.56 17.62
CA LYS A 96 12.09 -39.58 18.47
C LYS A 96 12.29 -39.30 19.97
N PRO A 97 11.73 -38.18 20.48
CA PRO A 97 11.80 -37.88 21.90
C PRO A 97 11.01 -38.91 22.73
N PRO A 98 11.25 -39.01 24.05
CA PRO A 98 10.55 -39.98 24.90
C PRO A 98 9.04 -39.92 24.76
N ASP A 99 8.37 -41.07 24.68
CA ASP A 99 6.90 -41.11 24.60
C ASP A 99 6.29 -40.79 25.98
N LEU A 100 5.50 -39.71 26.04
CA LEU A 100 4.86 -39.25 27.27
C LEU A 100 3.66 -40.12 27.68
N SER A 101 3.13 -40.94 26.77
CA SER A 101 2.03 -41.86 27.05
C SER A 101 2.49 -43.19 27.66
N GLN A 102 3.75 -43.56 27.46
CA GLN A 102 4.34 -44.83 27.90
C GLN A 102 5.61 -44.61 28.72
N VAL A 103 5.59 -43.67 29.68
CA VAL A 103 6.77 -43.36 30.50
C VAL A 103 6.97 -44.47 31.55
N PRO A 104 8.03 -45.30 31.47
CA PRO A 104 8.32 -46.25 32.53
C PRO A 104 8.79 -45.50 33.77
N PHE A 105 8.55 -46.08 34.95
CA PHE A 105 8.84 -45.44 36.25
C PHE A 105 10.31 -45.00 36.42
N ASN A 106 11.24 -45.58 35.65
CA ASN A 106 12.68 -45.28 35.64
C ASN A 106 13.13 -44.30 34.54
N ALA A 107 12.24 -43.79 33.68
CA ALA A 107 12.60 -42.86 32.60
C ALA A 107 12.79 -41.40 33.06
N GLN A 108 12.86 -41.14 34.37
CA GLN A 108 13.06 -39.80 34.91
C GLN A 108 14.28 -39.08 34.30
N LYS A 109 15.40 -39.79 34.13
CA LYS A 109 16.63 -39.22 33.59
C LYS A 109 16.49 -38.83 32.11
N GLU A 110 15.82 -39.65 31.32
CA GLU A 110 15.55 -39.38 29.90
C GLU A 110 14.59 -38.20 29.74
N LEU A 111 13.54 -38.15 30.57
CA LEU A 111 12.57 -37.08 30.56
C LEU A 111 13.16 -35.75 31.00
N SER A 112 13.98 -35.74 32.07
CA SER A 112 14.72 -34.55 32.48
C SER A 112 15.70 -34.11 31.39
N ALA A 113 16.38 -35.03 30.70
CA ALA A 113 17.26 -34.68 29.60
C ALA A 113 16.50 -34.04 28.41
N ASP A 114 15.33 -34.57 28.06
CA ASP A 114 14.44 -33.99 27.04
C ASP A 114 13.98 -32.58 27.43
N ILE A 115 13.50 -32.39 28.67
CA ILE A 115 13.11 -31.08 29.18
C ILE A 115 14.30 -30.11 29.15
N LYS A 116 15.52 -30.54 29.51
CA LYS A 116 16.73 -29.70 29.48
C LYS A 116 17.19 -29.34 28.06
N TYR A 117 17.04 -30.26 27.11
CA TYR A 117 17.31 -29.98 25.71
C TYR A 117 16.37 -28.89 25.19
N LEU A 118 15.07 -29.07 25.45
CA LEU A 118 14.05 -28.11 25.11
C LEU A 118 14.33 -26.76 25.83
N LEU A 119 14.57 -26.80 27.16
CA LEU A 119 15.41 -25.90 27.99
C LEU A 119 16.24 -24.92 27.15
N SER A 120 17.36 -25.46 26.72
CA SER A 120 18.39 -24.73 25.99
C SER A 120 17.85 -24.01 24.76
N LYS A 121 16.95 -24.64 24.00
CA LYS A 121 16.38 -24.06 22.79
C LYS A 121 15.50 -22.85 23.09
N PHE A 122 14.61 -22.92 24.08
CA PHE A 122 13.71 -21.78 24.34
C PHE A 122 14.45 -20.55 24.86
N TYR A 123 15.43 -20.74 25.75
CA TYR A 123 16.19 -19.61 26.29
C TYR A 123 17.06 -18.97 25.21
N LEU A 124 17.56 -19.75 24.24
CA LEU A 124 18.17 -19.19 23.04
C LEU A 124 17.17 -18.29 22.29
N TYR A 125 15.96 -18.78 22.02
CA TYR A 125 14.91 -17.98 21.37
C TYR A 125 14.58 -16.70 22.14
N TYR A 126 14.31 -16.78 23.44
CA TYR A 126 13.99 -15.62 24.27
C TYR A 126 15.13 -14.60 24.35
N SER A 127 16.38 -15.05 24.32
CA SER A 127 17.53 -14.14 24.30
C SER A 127 17.70 -13.42 22.96
N ILE A 128 17.27 -14.03 21.85
CA ILE A 128 17.35 -13.46 20.50
C ILE A 128 16.17 -12.52 20.21
N LEU A 129 15.00 -12.75 20.82
CA LEU A 129 13.78 -11.95 20.57
C LEU A 129 14.01 -10.43 20.67
N PRO A 130 14.62 -9.87 21.73
CA PRO A 130 14.84 -8.43 21.82
C PRO A 130 15.75 -7.89 20.72
N ILE A 131 16.77 -8.66 20.35
CA ILE A 131 17.72 -8.25 19.32
C ILE A 131 17.03 -8.25 17.95
N ARG A 132 16.16 -9.25 17.70
CA ARG A 132 15.34 -9.32 16.49
C ARG A 132 14.38 -8.15 16.38
N GLU A 133 13.75 -7.76 17.48
CA GLU A 133 12.83 -6.61 17.50
C GLU A 133 13.59 -5.30 17.31
N GLY A 134 14.73 -5.12 17.98
CA GLY A 134 15.57 -3.93 17.79
C GLY A 134 16.08 -3.77 16.36
N LEU A 135 16.44 -4.87 15.69
CA LEU A 135 16.81 -4.84 14.26
C LEU A 135 15.61 -4.46 13.38
N ARG A 136 14.41 -4.97 13.68
CA ARG A 136 13.18 -4.59 12.95
C ARG A 136 12.85 -3.12 13.13
N ASP A 137 12.97 -2.59 14.34
CA ASP A 137 12.72 -1.19 14.64
C ASP A 137 13.73 -0.27 13.94
N ASP A 138 15.02 -0.62 13.98
CA ASP A 138 16.07 0.15 13.28
C ASP A 138 15.86 0.14 11.76
N MET A 139 15.54 -1.03 11.18
CA MET A 139 15.25 -1.14 9.75
C MET A 139 14.00 -0.34 9.36
N THR A 140 12.93 -0.43 10.17
CA THR A 140 11.67 0.29 9.93
C THR A 140 11.89 1.80 10.05
N GLY A 141 12.61 2.25 11.08
CA GLY A 141 12.92 3.65 11.31
C GLY A 141 13.73 4.27 10.18
N LYS A 142 14.81 3.60 9.74
CA LYS A 142 15.63 4.07 8.60
C LYS A 142 14.84 4.15 7.30
N ALA A 143 13.99 3.16 7.03
CA ALA A 143 13.16 3.15 5.84
C ALA A 143 12.10 4.27 5.83
N VAL A 144 11.42 4.44 6.97
CA VAL A 144 10.44 5.52 7.15
C VAL A 144 11.11 6.88 7.01
N MET A 145 12.29 7.07 7.61
CA MET A 145 13.04 8.33 7.52
C MET A 145 13.48 8.63 6.07
N LEU A 146 14.03 7.66 5.35
CA LEU A 146 14.42 7.83 3.94
C LEU A 146 13.21 8.18 3.08
N THR A 147 12.12 7.42 3.25
CA THR A 147 10.92 7.61 2.43
C THR A 147 10.23 8.93 2.75
N ALA A 148 10.15 9.31 4.03
CA ALA A 148 9.66 10.61 4.46
C ALA A 148 10.51 11.76 3.90
N GLY A 149 11.84 11.59 3.82
CA GLY A 149 12.73 12.55 3.17
C GLY A 149 12.41 12.75 1.69
N VAL A 150 12.24 11.66 0.94
CA VAL A 150 11.88 11.71 -0.49
C VAL A 150 10.49 12.32 -0.69
N VAL A 151 9.50 11.90 0.10
CA VAL A 151 8.14 12.46 0.10
C VAL A 151 8.17 13.95 0.42
N GLY A 152 8.96 14.37 1.41
CA GLY A 152 9.14 15.77 1.79
C GLY A 152 9.75 16.61 0.66
N ILE A 153 10.76 16.09 -0.04
CA ILE A 153 11.37 16.76 -1.21
C ILE A 153 10.36 16.91 -2.35
N ILE A 154 9.62 15.84 -2.69
CA ILE A 154 8.62 15.88 -3.75
C ILE A 154 7.47 16.82 -3.38
N GLY A 155 6.96 16.74 -2.15
CA GLY A 155 5.92 17.61 -1.63
C GLY A 155 6.35 19.08 -1.63
N PHE A 156 7.58 19.36 -1.20
CA PHE A 156 8.16 20.70 -1.27
C PHE A 156 8.26 21.19 -2.72
N ALA A 157 8.71 20.35 -3.66
CA ALA A 157 8.76 20.71 -5.07
C ALA A 157 7.36 21.03 -5.64
N ILE A 158 6.33 20.27 -5.26
CA ILE A 158 4.93 20.56 -5.63
C ILE A 158 4.48 21.90 -5.04
N VAL A 159 4.72 22.13 -3.74
CA VAL A 159 4.34 23.39 -3.06
C VAL A 159 5.05 24.58 -3.69
N VAL A 160 6.35 24.49 -3.97
CA VAL A 160 7.13 25.52 -4.68
C VAL A 160 6.52 25.83 -6.05
N ASN A 161 6.12 24.80 -6.80
CA ASN A 161 5.48 24.97 -8.12
C ASN A 161 4.09 25.61 -8.02
N VAL A 162 3.27 25.21 -7.05
CA VAL A 162 1.91 25.74 -6.84
C VAL A 162 1.95 27.15 -6.23
N ALA A 163 2.82 27.40 -5.26
CA ALA A 163 3.02 28.73 -4.65
C ALA A 163 3.45 29.78 -5.69
N GLY A 164 4.22 29.37 -6.70
CA GLY A 164 4.60 30.23 -7.82
C GLY A 164 3.44 30.67 -8.72
N THR A 165 2.25 30.05 -8.64
CA THR A 165 1.04 30.45 -9.38
C THR A 165 0.17 31.47 -8.65
N PHE A 166 0.37 31.67 -7.34
CA PHE A 166 -0.40 32.64 -6.58
C PHE A 166 0.18 34.05 -6.75
N ASP A 167 -0.66 34.98 -7.21
CA ASP A 167 -0.32 36.40 -7.20
C ASP A 167 -0.44 36.96 -5.78
N LEU A 168 0.67 36.90 -5.04
CA LEU A 168 0.80 37.57 -3.76
C LEU A 168 1.01 39.08 -3.96
N PRO A 169 0.42 39.93 -3.11
CA PRO A 169 0.63 41.37 -3.16
C PRO A 169 2.12 41.70 -2.95
N ALA A 170 2.59 42.68 -3.72
CA ALA A 170 3.99 43.04 -3.86
C ALA A 170 4.47 44.03 -2.78
N ASP A 171 4.02 43.85 -1.54
CA ASP A 171 4.57 44.53 -0.38
C ASP A 171 5.95 43.93 -0.09
N GLY A 172 7.00 44.71 -0.36
CA GLY A 172 8.42 44.32 -0.47
C GLY A 172 9.11 43.77 0.78
N GLY A 173 8.41 42.98 1.59
CA GLY A 173 8.98 42.21 2.68
C GLY A 173 9.73 40.95 2.23
N ILE A 174 10.31 40.24 3.19
CA ILE A 174 11.10 39.01 2.99
C ILE A 174 10.31 37.95 2.20
N VAL A 175 8.98 37.92 2.37
CA VAL A 175 8.06 37.06 1.62
C VAL A 175 8.08 37.40 0.12
N ALA A 176 7.98 38.68 -0.27
CA ALA A 176 8.00 39.06 -1.68
C ALA A 176 9.34 38.75 -2.37
N GLN A 177 10.46 38.84 -1.65
CA GLN A 177 11.79 38.50 -2.19
C GLN A 177 11.99 36.99 -2.37
N PHE A 178 11.51 36.18 -1.42
CA PHE A 178 11.53 34.72 -1.53
C PHE A 178 10.64 34.25 -2.70
N PHE A 179 9.37 34.68 -2.74
CA PHE A 179 8.42 34.28 -3.78
C PHE A 179 8.70 34.92 -5.16
N GLY A 180 9.30 36.10 -5.21
CA GLY A 180 9.77 36.74 -6.45
C GLY A 180 10.92 35.98 -7.12
N GLY A 181 11.79 35.33 -6.35
CA GLY A 181 12.79 34.39 -6.84
C GLY A 181 12.16 33.11 -7.43
N LEU A 182 11.12 32.59 -6.78
CA LEU A 182 10.32 31.46 -7.26
C LEU A 182 9.61 31.74 -8.59
N LYS A 183 9.07 32.96 -8.79
CA LYS A 183 8.45 33.37 -10.08
C LYS A 183 9.41 33.29 -11.27
N LYS A 184 10.74 33.37 -11.08
CA LYS A 184 11.73 33.19 -12.15
C LYS A 184 11.96 31.72 -12.53
N PHE A 185 11.61 30.79 -11.66
CA PHE A 185 11.66 29.34 -11.93
C PHE A 185 10.41 28.81 -12.66
N ASN A 186 9.43 29.68 -12.98
CA ASN A 186 8.19 29.35 -13.71
C ASN A 186 8.41 29.01 -15.20
N ALA A 187 9.17 27.94 -15.48
CA ALA A 187 8.97 27.16 -16.68
C ALA A 187 7.89 26.11 -16.37
N TYR A 188 6.65 26.57 -16.20
CA TYR A 188 5.50 25.73 -15.95
C TYR A 188 5.43 24.57 -16.95
N SER A 189 5.45 23.36 -16.41
CA SER A 189 4.89 22.23 -17.10
C SER A 189 3.88 21.55 -16.19
N VAL A 190 2.63 21.50 -16.66
CA VAL A 190 1.56 20.70 -16.07
C VAL A 190 2.00 19.23 -15.92
N VAL A 191 2.84 18.75 -16.84
CA VAL A 191 3.45 17.41 -16.78
C VAL A 191 4.31 17.24 -15.55
N LEU A 192 5.15 18.23 -15.22
CA LEU A 192 6.09 18.10 -14.10
C LEU A 192 5.33 17.93 -12.77
N VAL A 193 4.34 18.79 -12.53
CA VAL A 193 3.49 18.68 -11.33
C VAL A 193 2.71 17.37 -11.33
N THR A 194 2.16 16.96 -12.48
CA THR A 194 1.42 15.69 -12.60
C THR A 194 2.32 14.48 -12.30
N VAL A 195 3.52 14.42 -12.87
CA VAL A 195 4.48 13.34 -12.63
C VAL A 195 4.93 13.32 -11.17
N LEU A 196 5.19 14.48 -10.55
CA LEU A 196 5.54 14.55 -9.12
C LEU A 196 4.40 14.05 -8.24
N THR A 197 3.14 14.44 -8.51
CA THR A 197 1.97 13.96 -7.75
C THR A 197 1.74 12.46 -7.94
N VAL A 198 1.86 11.95 -9.16
CA VAL A 198 1.76 10.52 -9.48
C VAL A 198 2.85 9.72 -8.77
N THR A 199 4.09 10.20 -8.83
CA THR A 199 5.24 9.58 -8.17
C THR A 199 5.02 9.55 -6.66
N LEU A 200 4.56 10.66 -6.08
CA LEU A 200 4.22 10.76 -4.66
C LEU A 200 3.14 9.74 -4.26
N ALA A 201 2.05 9.66 -5.01
CA ALA A 201 0.97 8.71 -4.76
C ALA A 201 1.46 7.25 -4.86
N GLY A 202 2.31 6.95 -5.84
CA GLY A 202 2.96 5.65 -5.99
C GLY A 202 3.90 5.30 -4.84
N ILE A 203 4.71 6.26 -4.37
CA ILE A 203 5.59 6.06 -3.20
C ILE A 203 4.76 5.74 -1.96
N VAL A 204 3.66 6.48 -1.74
CA VAL A 204 2.76 6.23 -0.60
C VAL A 204 2.13 4.84 -0.69
N GLY A 205 1.70 4.40 -1.88
CA GLY A 205 1.23 3.02 -2.09
C GLY A 205 2.30 1.98 -1.79
N GLY A 206 3.54 2.22 -2.24
CA GLY A 206 4.70 1.38 -1.95
C GLY A 206 5.06 1.34 -0.46
N CYS A 207 4.89 2.43 0.30
CA CYS A 207 5.04 2.43 1.76
C CYS A 207 4.06 1.47 2.43
N VAL A 208 2.79 1.49 2.01
CA VAL A 208 1.78 0.60 2.59
C VAL A 208 2.12 -0.86 2.29
N SER A 209 2.56 -1.17 1.07
CA SER A 209 3.08 -2.49 0.69
C SER A 209 4.28 -2.92 1.56
N MET A 210 5.22 -1.99 1.82
CA MET A 210 6.37 -2.23 2.68
C MET A 210 5.97 -2.54 4.13
N LEU A 211 5.02 -1.79 4.70
CA LEU A 211 4.53 -2.03 6.06
C LEU A 211 3.87 -3.41 6.18
N GLN A 212 3.07 -3.80 5.18
CA GLN A 212 2.51 -5.15 5.13
C GLN A 212 3.62 -6.20 5.03
N ARG A 213 4.71 -5.94 4.31
CA ARG A 213 5.86 -6.86 4.19
C ARG A 213 6.61 -7.07 5.49
N ILE A 214 6.80 -6.02 6.27
CA ILE A 214 7.46 -6.12 7.59
C ILE A 214 6.57 -6.91 8.55
N GLN A 215 5.24 -6.72 8.47
CA GLN A 215 4.27 -7.43 9.30
C GLN A 215 4.05 -8.90 8.88
N SER A 216 4.23 -9.22 7.60
CA SER A 216 4.00 -10.56 7.05
C SER A 216 5.23 -11.48 7.08
N ALA A 217 6.38 -11.02 7.60
CA ALA A 217 7.62 -11.81 7.61
C ALA A 217 7.46 -13.03 8.53
N PRO A 218 7.46 -14.28 7.98
CA PRO A 218 7.28 -15.48 8.79
C PRO A 218 8.37 -15.59 9.85
N SER A 219 7.97 -15.90 11.09
CA SER A 219 8.89 -16.11 12.21
C SER A 219 9.38 -17.55 12.34
N GLU A 220 9.24 -18.36 11.28
CA GLU A 220 9.48 -19.80 11.33
C GLU A 220 10.90 -20.18 10.89
N GLY A 221 11.55 -21.07 11.64
CA GLY A 221 12.87 -21.62 11.36
C GLY A 221 14.01 -20.95 12.13
N ASP A 222 15.24 -21.41 11.85
CA ASP A 222 16.44 -21.14 12.65
C ASP A 222 16.61 -19.64 12.90
N ALA A 223 16.37 -19.22 14.15
CA ALA A 223 16.44 -17.82 14.56
C ALA A 223 17.80 -17.20 14.26
N LEU A 224 18.88 -17.99 14.33
CA LEU A 224 20.24 -17.48 14.11
C LEU A 224 20.50 -17.24 12.62
N PHE A 225 20.09 -18.18 11.76
CA PHE A 225 20.21 -18.04 10.31
C PHE A 225 19.31 -16.92 9.78
N ASN A 226 18.06 -16.85 10.24
CA ASN A 226 17.13 -15.78 9.90
C ASN A 226 17.72 -14.42 10.30
N MET A 227 18.32 -14.30 11.48
CA MET A 227 18.98 -13.08 11.93
C MET A 227 20.18 -12.68 11.05
N ALA A 228 21.03 -13.63 10.66
CA ALA A 228 22.15 -13.38 9.74
C ALA A 228 21.68 -12.95 8.34
N SER A 229 20.58 -13.54 7.86
CA SER A 229 19.97 -13.17 6.58
C SER A 229 19.28 -11.79 6.62
N LEU A 230 18.67 -11.42 7.76
CA LEU A 230 18.06 -10.10 7.96
C LEU A 230 19.10 -8.97 7.92
N GLN A 231 20.31 -9.22 8.43
CA GLN A 231 21.39 -8.23 8.39
C GLN A 231 21.88 -7.95 6.95
N SER A 232 21.81 -8.94 6.05
CA SER A 232 22.30 -8.82 4.67
C SER A 232 21.21 -8.51 3.63
N GLY A 233 19.95 -8.91 3.85
CA GLY A 233 18.82 -8.71 2.93
C GLY A 233 18.02 -7.41 3.14
N SER A 234 18.40 -6.59 4.10
CA SER A 234 17.66 -5.39 4.56
C SER A 234 17.49 -4.31 3.49
N TRP A 235 18.42 -4.20 2.54
CA TRP A 235 18.38 -3.19 1.47
C TRP A 235 17.21 -3.36 0.49
N GLY A 236 16.80 -4.60 0.20
CA GLY A 236 15.70 -4.87 -0.72
C GLY A 236 14.31 -4.56 -0.14
N ILE A 237 14.20 -4.38 1.18
CA ILE A 237 12.94 -3.97 1.83
C ILE A 237 12.82 -2.44 1.78
N ILE A 238 13.93 -1.73 2.04
CA ILE A 238 13.99 -0.27 2.15
C ILE A 238 13.71 0.44 0.80
N LEU A 239 14.04 -0.20 -0.32
CA LEU A 239 13.84 0.38 -1.67
C LEU A 239 12.41 0.23 -2.22
N SER A 240 11.55 -0.56 -1.58
CA SER A 240 10.18 -0.85 -2.09
C SER A 240 9.32 0.38 -2.35
N PRO A 241 9.30 1.44 -1.49
CA PRO A 241 8.49 2.62 -1.78
C PRO A 241 8.95 3.37 -3.04
N LEU A 242 10.26 3.38 -3.33
CA LEU A 242 10.79 4.02 -4.54
C LEU A 242 10.35 3.30 -5.80
N TYR A 243 10.31 1.96 -5.79
CA TYR A 243 9.76 1.19 -6.90
C TYR A 243 8.28 1.53 -7.13
N GLY A 244 7.51 1.78 -6.07
CA GLY A 244 6.12 2.22 -6.20
C GLY A 244 5.97 3.54 -6.98
N GLY A 245 6.86 4.51 -6.75
CA GLY A 245 6.92 5.75 -7.54
C GLY A 245 7.29 5.54 -9.01
N ILE A 246 8.21 4.59 -9.28
CA ILE A 246 8.60 4.22 -10.66
C ILE A 246 7.42 3.58 -11.39
N PHE A 247 6.73 2.62 -10.77
CA PHE A 247 5.56 1.97 -11.38
C PHE A 247 4.42 2.94 -11.64
N ALA A 248 4.16 3.88 -10.71
CA ALA A 248 3.18 4.93 -10.92
C ALA A 248 3.55 5.85 -12.10
N SER A 249 4.83 6.23 -12.22
CA SER A 249 5.32 7.04 -13.34
C SER A 249 5.17 6.32 -14.68
N LEU A 250 5.51 5.03 -14.74
CA LEU A 250 5.31 4.20 -15.92
C LEU A 250 3.82 4.09 -16.28
N LEU A 251 2.96 3.89 -15.28
CA LEU A 251 1.51 3.82 -15.49
C LEU A 251 0.95 5.13 -16.06
N PHE A 252 1.45 6.28 -15.61
CA PHE A 252 1.11 7.58 -16.20
C PHE A 252 1.51 7.66 -17.68
N VAL A 253 2.70 7.16 -18.06
CA VAL A 253 3.12 7.10 -19.47
C VAL A 253 2.19 6.20 -20.29
N LEU A 254 1.73 5.07 -19.72
CA LEU A 254 0.76 4.19 -20.39
C LEU A 254 -0.59 4.88 -20.63
N PHE A 255 -1.08 5.67 -19.66
CA PHE A 255 -2.28 6.48 -19.85
C PHE A 255 -2.07 7.60 -20.88
N ALA A 256 -0.92 8.28 -20.85
CA ALA A 256 -0.56 9.31 -21.82
C ALA A 256 -0.42 8.77 -23.25
N ALA A 257 0.04 7.52 -23.40
CA ALA A 257 0.10 6.82 -24.69
C ALA A 257 -1.27 6.34 -25.20
N GLY A 258 -2.32 6.44 -24.38
CA GLY A 258 -3.67 5.99 -24.74
C GLY A 258 -3.82 4.47 -24.83
N VAL A 259 -2.90 3.70 -24.24
CA VAL A 259 -2.94 2.22 -24.22
C VAL A 259 -4.09 1.71 -23.35
N LEU A 260 -4.37 2.41 -22.25
CA LEU A 260 -5.44 2.08 -21.31
C LEU A 260 -6.60 3.08 -21.49
N LYS A 261 -7.77 2.59 -21.92
CA LYS A 261 -8.99 3.40 -22.14
C LYS A 261 -10.20 2.76 -21.48
N GLY A 262 -11.09 3.58 -20.92
CA GLY A 262 -12.31 3.13 -20.25
C GLY A 262 -12.86 4.20 -19.30
N SER A 263 -14.08 4.02 -18.81
CA SER A 263 -14.77 4.98 -17.94
C SER A 263 -14.14 5.14 -16.55
N ILE A 264 -13.39 4.13 -16.11
CA ILE A 264 -12.69 4.11 -14.81
C ILE A 264 -11.21 4.54 -14.92
N PHE A 265 -10.73 4.86 -16.13
CA PHE A 265 -9.35 5.24 -16.40
C PHE A 265 -9.24 6.75 -16.64
N PRO A 266 -8.14 7.40 -16.22
CA PRO A 266 -7.94 8.83 -16.40
C PRO A 266 -7.76 9.17 -17.89
N GLN A 267 -8.38 10.25 -18.35
CA GLN A 267 -8.18 10.77 -19.70
C GLN A 267 -7.01 11.76 -19.70
N ILE A 268 -5.96 11.47 -20.48
CA ILE A 268 -4.77 12.30 -20.61
C ILE A 268 -4.78 12.98 -21.98
N SER A 269 -4.68 14.31 -22.00
CA SER A 269 -4.54 15.12 -23.21
C SER A 269 -3.07 15.23 -23.60
N THR A 270 -2.73 14.90 -24.84
CA THR A 270 -1.40 15.10 -25.43
C THR A 270 -1.51 16.01 -26.65
N PRO A 271 -0.49 16.83 -26.94
CA PRO A 271 -0.55 17.86 -28.00
C PRO A 271 -0.71 17.32 -29.44
N LEU A 272 -0.71 16.00 -29.65
CA LEU A 272 -0.88 15.39 -30.97
C LEU A 272 -2.02 14.38 -31.07
N GLN A 273 -2.93 14.33 -30.10
CA GLN A 273 -4.13 13.52 -30.27
C GLN A 273 -5.12 14.36 -31.09
N PRO A 274 -5.27 14.16 -32.42
CA PRO A 274 -6.41 14.72 -33.12
C PRO A 274 -7.64 14.26 -32.35
N SER A 275 -8.44 15.23 -31.92
CA SER A 275 -9.75 14.99 -31.35
C SER A 275 -10.48 14.08 -32.33
N VAL A 276 -10.52 12.78 -32.03
CA VAL A 276 -11.55 11.93 -32.61
C VAL A 276 -12.80 12.45 -31.95
N ALA A 277 -13.41 13.42 -32.63
CA ALA A 277 -14.73 13.90 -32.33
C ALA A 277 -15.58 12.67 -32.01
N GLN A 278 -16.25 12.70 -30.86
CA GLN A 278 -17.43 11.88 -30.65
C GLN A 278 -18.22 11.83 -31.96
N PRO A 279 -18.67 10.66 -32.43
CA PRO A 279 -19.58 10.61 -33.56
C PRO A 279 -20.68 11.60 -33.28
N ALA A 280 -20.78 12.62 -34.14
CA ALA A 280 -21.85 13.58 -34.12
C ALA A 280 -23.14 12.78 -33.96
N ALA A 281 -24.00 13.21 -33.03
CA ALA A 281 -25.33 12.68 -32.87
C ALA A 281 -25.92 12.42 -34.26
N SER A 282 -26.31 11.16 -34.51
CA SER A 282 -27.00 10.79 -35.74
C SER A 282 -28.12 11.81 -35.98
N PRO A 283 -28.26 12.39 -37.18
CA PRO A 283 -29.43 13.22 -37.46
C PRO A 283 -30.66 12.36 -37.21
N SER A 284 -31.54 12.84 -36.33
CA SER A 284 -32.87 12.26 -36.14
C SER A 284 -33.56 12.19 -37.51
N PRO A 285 -34.21 11.06 -37.86
CA PRO A 285 -34.93 10.99 -39.11
C PRO A 285 -36.13 11.95 -39.05
N THR A 286 -36.20 12.85 -40.02
CA THR A 286 -37.40 13.61 -40.38
C THR A 286 -38.57 12.65 -40.57
N PRO A 287 -39.77 12.92 -40.01
CA PRO A 287 -40.90 12.00 -40.08
C PRO A 287 -41.48 11.92 -41.50
N GLU A 288 -41.60 10.70 -42.00
CA GLU A 288 -42.35 10.34 -43.20
C GLU A 288 -43.87 10.33 -42.89
N PRO A 289 -44.76 10.81 -43.79
CA PRO A 289 -46.16 11.04 -43.46
C PRO A 289 -46.97 9.73 -43.38
N THR A 290 -47.61 9.51 -42.23
CA THR A 290 -48.58 8.43 -42.01
C THR A 290 -49.85 8.64 -42.86
N PRO A 291 -50.39 7.59 -43.52
CA PRO A 291 -51.63 7.70 -44.27
C PRO A 291 -52.87 7.77 -43.36
N SER A 292 -53.82 8.62 -43.75
CA SER A 292 -55.17 8.73 -43.16
C SER A 292 -55.96 7.42 -43.20
N PRO A 293 -56.76 7.14 -42.17
CA PRO A 293 -57.99 6.37 -42.31
C PRO A 293 -59.24 7.26 -42.18
N SER A 294 -60.19 7.07 -43.10
CA SER A 294 -61.54 7.67 -43.12
C SER A 294 -62.49 7.00 -42.09
N PRO A 295 -63.68 7.58 -41.81
CA PRO A 295 -64.33 7.60 -40.49
C PRO A 295 -65.43 6.53 -40.29
N PRO A 296 -66.00 6.45 -39.08
CA PRO A 296 -67.45 6.64 -38.92
C PRO A 296 -67.78 7.59 -37.73
N THR A 297 -68.67 8.57 -37.88
CA THR A 297 -70.15 8.47 -37.78
C THR A 297 -70.65 8.06 -36.38
N ASN A 298 -70.85 9.06 -35.50
CA ASN A 298 -72.09 9.35 -34.75
C ASN A 298 -71.80 10.14 -33.46
N ALA A 299 -72.37 11.35 -33.40
CA ALA A 299 -72.67 12.13 -32.19
C ALA A 299 -73.96 11.57 -31.52
N PRO A 300 -74.48 12.06 -30.37
CA PRO A 300 -74.20 13.31 -29.63
C PRO A 300 -73.88 13.02 -28.13
N GLU A 301 -73.62 13.93 -27.19
CA GLU A 301 -74.22 15.23 -26.87
C GLU A 301 -73.51 15.78 -25.61
N GLN A 302 -73.70 17.08 -25.33
CA GLN A 302 -73.48 17.80 -24.06
C GLN A 302 -72.06 18.27 -23.70
N VAL A 303 -71.82 19.47 -23.16
CA VAL A 303 -72.47 20.80 -23.06
C VAL A 303 -71.47 21.70 -22.28
N GLN A 304 -71.61 23.03 -22.37
CA GLN A 304 -70.95 24.13 -21.62
C GLN A 304 -69.68 24.74 -22.25
N ASN A 305 -69.80 25.92 -22.87
CA ASN A 305 -69.79 27.28 -22.27
C ASN A 305 -68.34 27.70 -21.92
N GLN A 306 -67.82 28.88 -22.25
CA GLN A 306 -68.40 30.17 -22.64
C GLN A 306 -67.28 31.07 -23.21
N GLY A 307 -67.64 31.88 -24.21
CA GLY A 307 -67.25 33.29 -24.39
C GLY A 307 -65.80 33.60 -24.80
N SER A 308 -65.52 34.63 -25.60
CA SER A 308 -66.33 35.61 -26.31
C SER A 308 -65.35 36.42 -27.16
N ASN A 309 -65.63 36.46 -28.46
CA ASN A 309 -65.07 37.34 -29.49
C ASN A 309 -65.59 38.80 -29.30
N PRO A 310 -65.29 39.84 -30.13
CA PRO A 310 -64.13 40.14 -31.00
C PRO A 310 -63.73 41.68 -30.96
N PRO A 311 -63.46 42.45 -32.07
CA PRO A 311 -62.19 43.14 -32.38
C PRO A 311 -62.45 44.66 -32.69
N PRO A 312 -62.02 45.34 -33.79
CA PRO A 312 -60.83 45.30 -34.69
C PRO A 312 -60.28 46.74 -34.96
N THR A 313 -59.58 46.91 -36.11
CA THR A 313 -59.26 48.11 -36.93
C THR A 313 -57.81 48.58 -36.84
N GLY A 314 -57.08 48.80 -37.94
CA GLY A 314 -57.39 48.71 -39.37
C GLY A 314 -56.10 48.94 -40.18
N ALA A 315 -56.04 48.32 -41.36
CA ALA A 315 -55.22 48.73 -42.50
C ALA A 315 -55.81 50.05 -43.10
N PRO A 316 -55.27 50.73 -44.15
CA PRO A 316 -54.43 50.16 -45.22
C PRO A 316 -53.42 51.09 -45.96
N ALA A 317 -52.68 50.43 -46.88
CA ALA A 317 -52.37 50.82 -48.27
C ALA A 317 -51.40 51.97 -48.64
N GLY A 318 -50.55 51.62 -49.64
CA GLY A 318 -49.92 52.50 -50.64
C GLY A 318 -48.45 52.82 -50.34
N SER A 319 -47.46 52.76 -51.24
CA SER A 319 -47.48 52.70 -52.71
C SER A 319 -46.10 52.28 -53.25
N VAL A 320 -46.13 51.44 -54.28
CA VAL A 320 -45.32 51.42 -55.52
C VAL A 320 -44.13 52.39 -55.60
N VAL A 321 -42.92 51.88 -55.90
CA VAL A 321 -42.10 52.23 -57.09
C VAL A 321 -40.99 51.17 -57.25
N ASN A 322 -40.98 50.55 -58.43
CA ASN A 322 -39.93 49.68 -58.94
C ASN A 322 -39.31 50.40 -60.15
N THR A 323 -38.00 50.62 -60.14
CA THR A 323 -37.23 51.03 -61.33
C THR A 323 -35.93 50.23 -61.35
N GLY A 324 -35.88 49.27 -62.27
CA GLY A 324 -34.70 48.48 -62.56
C GLY A 324 -33.64 49.29 -63.29
N GLN A 325 -32.38 48.97 -63.01
CA GLN A 325 -31.23 49.42 -63.78
C GLN A 325 -30.28 48.21 -63.94
N PRO A 326 -29.82 47.90 -65.17
CA PRO A 326 -29.03 46.70 -65.45
C PRO A 326 -27.56 46.89 -65.05
N SER A 327 -27.01 45.91 -64.32
CA SER A 327 -25.59 45.86 -63.95
C SER A 327 -24.73 45.21 -65.05
N PRO A 328 -23.53 45.72 -65.37
CA PRO A 328 -22.60 45.11 -66.33
C PRO A 328 -21.85 43.89 -65.72
N PRO A 329 -21.26 43.01 -66.57
CA PRO A 329 -20.72 41.72 -66.14
C PRO A 329 -19.42 41.83 -65.33
N SER A 330 -19.27 40.90 -64.39
CA SER A 330 -18.12 40.71 -63.49
C SER A 330 -16.76 40.55 -64.20
N PRO A 331 -15.68 41.15 -63.70
CA PRO A 331 -14.33 40.66 -63.95
C PRO A 331 -13.94 39.56 -62.94
N SER A 332 -13.33 38.48 -63.44
CA SER A 332 -12.77 37.36 -62.69
C SER A 332 -11.88 37.80 -61.51
N PRO A 333 -11.91 37.11 -60.36
CA PRO A 333 -11.02 37.42 -59.24
C PRO A 333 -9.59 36.92 -59.55
N ALA A 334 -8.62 37.83 -59.40
CA ALA A 334 -7.20 37.52 -59.34
C ALA A 334 -6.88 36.61 -58.13
N PRO A 335 -5.83 35.77 -58.19
CA PRO A 335 -5.52 34.83 -57.12
C PRO A 335 -5.05 35.57 -55.86
N SER A 336 -5.72 35.32 -54.74
CA SER A 336 -5.31 35.81 -53.42
C SER A 336 -3.91 35.29 -53.05
N PRO A 337 -3.07 36.09 -52.36
CA PRO A 337 -1.76 35.66 -51.92
C PRO A 337 -1.89 34.55 -50.88
N ARG A 338 -1.24 33.41 -51.15
CA ARG A 338 -1.10 32.27 -50.25
C ARG A 338 -0.47 32.77 -48.91
N PRO A 339 -1.03 32.46 -47.73
CA PRO A 339 -0.36 32.75 -46.47
C PRO A 339 0.95 31.97 -46.39
N PRO A 340 1.98 32.49 -45.69
CA PRO A 340 3.26 31.82 -45.57
C PRO A 340 3.05 30.47 -44.89
N VAL A 341 3.45 29.40 -45.59
CA VAL A 341 3.57 28.06 -45.03
C VAL A 341 4.66 28.16 -43.97
N SER A 342 4.26 28.26 -42.70
CA SER A 342 5.16 27.98 -41.59
C SER A 342 5.52 26.50 -41.67
N ASP A 343 6.79 26.22 -41.86
CA ASP A 343 7.39 24.89 -41.71
C ASP A 343 7.11 24.34 -40.30
N GLU A 344 5.95 23.70 -40.11
CA GLU A 344 5.76 22.74 -39.02
C GLU A 344 6.37 21.41 -39.44
N THR A 345 7.69 21.31 -39.33
CA THR A 345 8.36 20.02 -39.26
C THR A 345 7.80 19.28 -38.04
N GLY A 346 6.87 18.35 -38.30
CA GLY A 346 6.20 17.48 -37.33
C GLY A 346 7.14 16.49 -36.64
N ILE A 347 8.12 17.01 -35.91
CA ILE A 347 8.90 16.26 -34.94
C ILE A 347 8.51 16.84 -33.58
N LEU A 348 7.59 16.16 -32.89
CA LEU A 348 7.33 16.39 -31.48
C LEU A 348 8.66 16.40 -30.74
N GLN A 349 9.11 17.59 -30.32
CA GLN A 349 10.21 17.63 -29.38
C GLN A 349 9.68 17.07 -28.07
N ILE A 350 10.49 16.23 -27.40
CA ILE A 350 10.21 15.73 -26.05
C ILE A 350 9.79 16.87 -25.10
N LYS A 351 10.30 18.07 -25.37
CA LYS A 351 9.98 19.33 -24.69
C LYS A 351 8.51 19.73 -24.80
N ASP A 352 7.83 19.53 -25.93
CA ASP A 352 6.42 19.89 -26.12
C ASP A 352 5.50 18.86 -25.46
N PHE A 353 5.84 17.57 -25.58
CA PHE A 353 5.19 16.50 -24.84
C PHE A 353 5.30 16.74 -23.33
N LEU A 354 6.51 17.03 -22.84
CA LEU A 354 6.80 17.31 -21.45
C LEU A 354 6.28 18.66 -20.96
N LYS A 355 5.67 19.51 -21.80
CA LYS A 355 5.06 20.78 -21.37
C LYS A 355 3.54 20.77 -21.39
N LYS A 356 2.94 20.05 -22.35
CA LYS A 356 1.51 20.13 -22.66
C LYS A 356 0.72 18.87 -22.30
N THR A 357 1.39 17.81 -21.85
CA THR A 357 0.70 16.56 -21.48
C THR A 357 0.12 16.66 -20.06
N GLY A 358 -1.10 16.18 -19.87
CA GLY A 358 -1.73 16.21 -18.54
C GLY A 358 -3.15 15.68 -18.56
N PRO A 359 -3.74 15.43 -17.39
CA PRO A 359 -5.13 15.01 -17.29
C PRO A 359 -6.06 16.07 -17.87
N ALA A 360 -7.09 15.61 -18.57
CA ALA A 360 -8.04 16.47 -19.27
C ALA A 360 -8.90 17.32 -18.32
N ASP A 361 -9.19 16.79 -17.12
CA ASP A 361 -10.07 17.39 -16.14
C ASP A 361 -9.74 16.93 -14.71
N GLY A 362 -10.42 17.52 -13.71
CA GLY A 362 -10.21 17.19 -12.30
C GLY A 362 -10.56 15.74 -11.93
N LEU A 363 -11.55 15.14 -12.60
CA LEU A 363 -11.89 13.73 -12.39
C LEU A 363 -10.76 12.81 -12.87
N SER A 364 -10.20 13.08 -14.06
CA SER A 364 -9.03 12.35 -14.55
C SER A 364 -7.82 12.52 -13.64
N TYR A 365 -7.64 13.69 -13.02
CA TYR A 365 -6.58 13.90 -12.03
C TYR A 365 -6.76 13.01 -10.79
N ALA A 366 -7.98 12.94 -10.24
CA ALA A 366 -8.27 12.11 -9.07
C ALA A 366 -8.13 10.61 -9.37
N LEU A 367 -8.65 10.14 -10.51
CA LEU A 367 -8.49 8.76 -10.96
C LEU A 367 -7.02 8.40 -11.15
N LEU A 368 -6.23 9.31 -11.72
CA LEU A 368 -4.80 9.11 -11.91
C LEU A 368 -4.08 8.93 -10.57
N ILE A 369 -4.39 9.72 -9.54
CA ILE A 369 -3.84 9.55 -8.19
C ILE A 369 -4.18 8.17 -7.63
N ILE A 370 -5.45 7.76 -7.71
CA ILE A 370 -5.90 6.47 -7.20
C ILE A 370 -5.16 5.33 -7.89
N TRP A 371 -5.09 5.35 -9.21
CA TRP A 371 -4.37 4.33 -9.99
C TRP A 371 -2.87 4.33 -9.72
N SER A 372 -2.28 5.48 -9.47
CA SER A 372 -0.87 5.62 -9.11
C SER A 372 -0.58 5.00 -7.74
N PHE A 373 -1.45 5.24 -6.76
CA PHE A 373 -1.38 4.59 -5.46
C PHE A 373 -1.51 3.06 -5.58
N ILE A 374 -2.50 2.58 -6.34
CA ILE A 374 -2.71 1.14 -6.56
C ILE A 374 -1.49 0.52 -7.25
N ALA A 375 -0.90 1.18 -8.25
CA ALA A 375 0.30 0.70 -8.92
C ALA A 375 1.48 0.56 -7.97
N GLY A 376 1.65 1.53 -7.06
CA GLY A 376 2.68 1.46 -6.03
C GLY A 376 2.43 0.37 -4.99
N PHE A 377 1.16 0.17 -4.61
CA PHE A 377 0.75 -0.88 -3.70
C PHE A 377 0.87 -2.29 -4.30
N ALA A 378 0.67 -2.43 -5.61
CA ALA A 378 0.60 -3.72 -6.31
C ALA A 378 1.94 -4.44 -6.51
N GLU A 379 3.08 -3.84 -6.11
CA GLU A 379 4.42 -4.43 -6.17
C GLU A 379 4.45 -5.88 -5.64
N ARG A 380 3.64 -6.19 -4.63
CA ARG A 380 3.56 -7.52 -4.01
C ARG A 380 2.27 -8.29 -4.23
N LEU A 381 1.19 -7.62 -4.65
CA LEU A 381 -0.08 -8.28 -4.90
C LEU A 381 0.06 -9.40 -5.93
N VAL A 382 0.86 -9.20 -6.97
CA VAL A 382 1.03 -10.20 -8.04
C VAL A 382 1.90 -11.39 -7.58
N PRO A 383 3.12 -11.22 -7.03
CA PRO A 383 3.90 -12.34 -6.53
C PRO A 383 3.20 -13.11 -5.39
N ASP A 384 2.56 -12.41 -4.44
CA ASP A 384 1.94 -13.05 -3.28
C ASP A 384 0.68 -13.84 -3.67
N THR A 385 -0.12 -13.35 -4.62
CA THR A 385 -1.26 -14.11 -5.16
C THR A 385 -0.78 -15.35 -5.91
N LEU A 386 0.30 -15.26 -6.71
CA LEU A 386 0.90 -16.41 -7.38
C LEU A 386 1.41 -17.45 -6.38
N ASN A 387 2.21 -17.04 -5.38
CA ASN A 387 2.74 -17.94 -4.36
C ASN A 387 1.60 -18.61 -3.55
N ARG A 388 0.54 -17.86 -3.24
CA ARG A 388 -0.63 -18.40 -2.55
C ARG A 388 -1.40 -19.42 -3.40
N LEU A 389 -1.50 -19.18 -4.71
CA LEU A 389 -2.12 -20.13 -5.64
C LEU A 389 -1.28 -21.40 -5.79
N VAL A 390 0.05 -21.28 -5.88
CA VAL A 390 0.98 -22.41 -5.93
C VAL A 390 0.89 -23.24 -4.65
N ALA A 391 1.02 -22.62 -3.48
CA ALA A 391 0.92 -23.31 -2.19
C ALA A 391 -0.45 -23.99 -1.99
N LYS A 392 -1.54 -23.34 -2.43
CA LYS A 392 -2.88 -23.95 -2.39
C LYS A 392 -2.98 -25.16 -3.32
N ASN A 393 -2.38 -25.10 -4.51
CA ASN A 393 -2.35 -26.23 -5.44
C ASN A 393 -1.52 -27.40 -4.90
N GLU A 394 -0.38 -27.13 -4.27
CA GLU A 394 0.45 -28.16 -3.62
C GLU A 394 -0.30 -28.84 -2.45
N ALA A 395 -1.01 -28.08 -1.63
CA ALA A 395 -1.84 -28.61 -0.54
C ALA A 395 -2.99 -29.51 -1.04
N ILE A 396 -3.59 -29.18 -2.20
CA ILE A 396 -4.64 -29.99 -2.85
C ILE A 396 -4.05 -31.27 -3.46
N GLN A 397 -2.81 -31.23 -3.96
CA GLN A 397 -2.15 -32.42 -4.51
C GLN A 397 -1.66 -33.37 -3.42
N GLY A 398 -1.14 -32.84 -2.31
CA GLY A 398 -0.67 -33.64 -1.17
C GLY A 398 -1.78 -34.27 -0.33
N THR A 399 -3.05 -33.90 -0.54
CA THR A 399 -4.22 -34.53 0.13
C THR A 399 -4.84 -35.68 -0.69
N ASN A 400 -4.37 -35.91 -1.92
CA ASN A 400 -4.82 -37.01 -2.79
C ASN A 400 -3.77 -38.13 -2.95
N SER A 401 -2.72 -38.14 -2.12
CA SER A 401 -1.74 -39.23 -1.99
C SER A 401 -1.79 -39.77 -0.57
#